data_AF-A0A257ZMF5-F1
#
_entry.id   AF-A0A257ZMF5-F1
#
_cell.length_a   1.000
_cell.length_b   1.000
_cell.length_c   1.000
_cell.angle_alpha   90.00
_cell.angle_beta   90.00
_cell.angle_gamma   90.00
#
_symmetry.space_group_name_H-M   'P 1'
#
loop_
_entity.id
_entity.type
_entity.pdbx_description
1 polymer ?
#
loop_
_entity_poly.entity_id
_entity_poly.type
_entity_poly.pdbx_seq_one_letter_code
_entity_poly.pdbx_strand_id
1 'polypeptide(L)'
;MLPLKTQARKAIWTAVNPHTGKRRIDEAFPPVLRDNTVDDEMFIRFKNGATWQVVGSDQYDNLVGSGVAGVTFSEFALANPSAWGYIRPMLEENDGWATFITTPRGRNHALSMYNMAKDNPKWFAEISNIHDTGALTEEQIAESLKEYVAMYGEDVGQSQFNQEYLCDFNAAILGAFYAREMLAIRNEGRIDPTLEALPDRPVHRAWDIGVRDDTSIWWFQVVGGQVFILDCYSTNGVGIDHYAEVCEQRAAENGWISGTDFVPHDAKVKEWGTGRTRVETMQGFGLKPQLVPMAGLLDGRYRGAGAIPARVG
;
A
#
# COMPACT_ATOMS: atom_id res chain seq x y z
N MET A 1 17.36 -13.02 -2.54
CA MET A 1 15.94 -12.95 -2.90
C MET A 1 15.55 -11.49 -3.14
N LEU A 2 14.83 -11.20 -4.22
CA LEU A 2 14.21 -9.88 -4.49
C LEU A 2 12.67 -10.03 -4.55
N PRO A 3 11.88 -8.94 -4.57
CA PRO A 3 10.42 -9.04 -4.64
C PRO A 3 9.93 -9.88 -5.82
N LEU A 4 10.46 -9.61 -7.01
CA LEU A 4 10.13 -10.34 -8.25
C LEU A 4 11.35 -11.09 -8.81
N LYS A 5 11.16 -12.32 -9.29
CA LYS A 5 12.23 -13.11 -9.92
C LYS A 5 12.83 -12.43 -11.14
N THR A 6 12.01 -11.72 -11.93
CA THR A 6 12.46 -10.96 -13.10
C THR A 6 13.33 -9.77 -12.72
N GLN A 7 12.99 -9.07 -11.64
CA GLN A 7 13.84 -8.01 -11.07
C GLN A 7 15.15 -8.59 -10.55
N ALA A 8 15.09 -9.73 -9.87
CA ALA A 8 16.27 -10.44 -9.35
C ALA A 8 17.26 -10.77 -10.47
N ARG A 9 16.76 -11.28 -11.61
CA ARG A 9 17.57 -11.52 -12.81
C ARG A 9 18.27 -10.25 -13.27
N LYS A 10 17.51 -9.17 -13.45
CA LYS A 10 18.03 -7.90 -13.97
C LYS A 10 19.09 -7.28 -13.05
N ALA A 11 18.80 -7.20 -11.76
CA ALA A 11 19.59 -6.45 -10.78
C ALA A 11 20.83 -7.21 -10.28
N ILE A 12 20.78 -8.55 -10.24
CA ILE A 12 21.85 -9.38 -9.70
C ILE A 12 22.50 -10.21 -10.81
N TRP A 13 21.74 -11.05 -11.49
CA TRP A 13 22.29 -12.07 -12.38
C TRP A 13 22.91 -11.49 -13.66
N THR A 14 22.20 -10.59 -14.34
CA THR A 14 22.63 -10.00 -15.61
C THR A 14 23.28 -8.63 -15.46
N ALA A 15 23.25 -8.05 -14.25
CA ALA A 15 23.79 -6.71 -14.02
C ALA A 15 25.29 -6.67 -14.28
N VAL A 16 25.72 -5.68 -15.07
CA VAL A 16 27.13 -5.42 -15.40
C VAL A 16 27.62 -4.26 -14.55
N ASN A 17 28.80 -4.42 -13.96
CA ASN A 17 29.48 -3.33 -13.28
C ASN A 17 30.08 -2.39 -14.34
N PRO A 18 29.68 -1.10 -14.37
CA PRO A 18 30.13 -0.18 -15.41
C PRO A 18 31.62 0.14 -15.34
N HIS A 19 32.26 -0.04 -14.19
CA HIS A 19 33.70 0.24 -14.03
C HIS A 19 34.59 -0.91 -14.54
N THR A 20 34.11 -2.15 -14.50
CA THR A 20 34.89 -3.34 -14.86
C THR A 20 34.42 -3.97 -16.18
N GLY A 21 33.19 -3.67 -16.63
CA GLY A 21 32.54 -4.29 -17.78
C GLY A 21 32.13 -5.76 -17.57
N LYS A 22 32.24 -6.29 -16.34
CA LYS A 22 31.90 -7.68 -16.02
C LYS A 22 30.53 -7.79 -15.37
N ARG A 23 29.87 -8.95 -15.50
CA ARG A 23 28.65 -9.21 -14.71
C ARG A 23 29.03 -9.23 -13.22
N ARG A 24 28.18 -8.66 -12.37
CA ARG A 24 28.40 -8.62 -10.91
C ARG A 24 28.61 -10.02 -10.33
N ILE A 25 27.89 -11.03 -10.83
CA ILE A 25 28.09 -12.42 -10.42
C ILE A 25 29.47 -12.97 -10.79
N ASP A 26 30.05 -12.54 -11.92
CA ASP A 26 31.37 -12.99 -12.39
C ASP A 26 32.51 -12.33 -11.61
N GLU A 27 32.25 -11.17 -11.00
CA GLU A 27 33.14 -10.56 -10.02
C GLU A 27 33.03 -11.21 -8.63
N ALA A 28 31.80 -11.37 -8.12
CA ALA A 28 31.55 -11.95 -6.81
C ALA A 28 31.95 -13.43 -6.75
N PHE A 29 31.67 -14.17 -7.82
CA PHE A 29 31.91 -15.59 -7.93
C PHE A 29 32.67 -15.89 -9.23
N PRO A 30 33.99 -15.69 -9.32
CA PRO A 30 34.73 -15.92 -10.56
C PRO A 30 34.55 -17.34 -11.13
N PRO A 31 34.57 -17.54 -12.46
CA PRO A 31 34.35 -18.86 -13.08
C PRO A 31 35.25 -19.98 -12.54
N VAL A 32 36.46 -19.64 -12.09
CA VAL A 32 37.39 -20.60 -11.48
C VAL A 32 36.86 -21.27 -10.21
N LEU A 33 35.93 -20.61 -9.48
CA LEU A 33 35.29 -21.16 -8.29
C LEU A 33 34.08 -22.03 -8.60
N ARG A 34 33.53 -21.91 -9.82
CA ARG A 34 32.30 -22.56 -10.24
C ARG A 34 32.59 -23.93 -10.83
N ASP A 35 31.78 -24.90 -10.43
CA ASP A 35 31.70 -26.21 -11.07
C ASP A 35 30.67 -26.18 -12.20
N ASN A 36 29.51 -25.57 -11.94
CA ASN A 36 28.44 -25.41 -12.92
C ASN A 36 27.74 -24.04 -12.77
N THR A 37 27.22 -23.51 -13.86
CA THR A 37 26.38 -22.30 -13.89
C THR A 37 25.20 -22.54 -14.83
N VAL A 38 23.97 -22.39 -14.32
CA VAL A 38 22.74 -22.55 -15.08
C VAL A 38 22.06 -21.19 -15.17
N ASP A 39 22.25 -20.50 -16.29
CA ASP A 39 21.78 -19.12 -16.47
C ASP A 39 20.24 -18.99 -16.39
N ASP A 40 19.49 -19.95 -16.93
CA ASP A 40 18.01 -19.91 -16.91
C ASP A 40 17.45 -20.05 -15.50
N GLU A 41 18.11 -20.80 -14.63
CA GLU A 41 17.71 -20.98 -13.23
C GLU A 41 18.35 -19.95 -12.29
N MET A 42 19.26 -19.12 -12.81
CA MET A 42 20.10 -18.21 -12.02
C MET A 42 20.81 -18.92 -10.87
N PHE A 43 21.39 -20.08 -11.20
CA PHE A 43 21.96 -21.02 -10.25
C PHE A 43 23.46 -21.23 -10.51
N ILE A 44 24.24 -21.28 -9.42
CA ILE A 44 25.67 -21.61 -9.42
C ILE A 44 25.89 -22.78 -8.47
N ARG A 45 26.63 -23.79 -8.95
CA ARG A 45 27.27 -24.80 -8.11
C ARG A 45 28.75 -24.51 -8.04
N PHE A 46 29.29 -24.45 -6.83
CA PHE A 46 30.71 -24.27 -6.58
C PHE A 46 31.45 -25.60 -6.56
N LYS A 47 32.76 -25.57 -6.78
CA LYS A 47 33.63 -26.78 -6.77
C LYS A 47 33.68 -27.51 -5.43
N ASN A 48 33.30 -26.85 -4.34
CA ASN A 48 33.19 -27.45 -3.01
C ASN A 48 31.80 -28.08 -2.74
N GLY A 49 30.91 -28.11 -3.74
CA GLY A 49 29.55 -28.65 -3.61
C GLY A 49 28.50 -27.66 -3.12
N ALA A 50 28.89 -26.50 -2.60
CA ALA A 50 27.95 -25.46 -2.19
C ALA A 50 27.17 -24.92 -3.41
N THR A 51 25.97 -24.40 -3.16
CA THR A 51 25.13 -23.82 -4.20
C THR A 51 24.74 -22.39 -3.84
N TRP A 52 24.51 -21.59 -4.87
CA TRP A 52 23.97 -20.24 -4.72
C TRP A 52 22.96 -19.98 -5.84
N GLN A 53 21.82 -19.41 -5.48
CA GLN A 53 20.74 -19.16 -6.42
C GLN A 53 20.09 -17.80 -6.19
N VAL A 54 19.80 -17.11 -7.28
CA VAL A 54 18.99 -15.89 -7.26
C VAL A 54 17.52 -16.26 -7.42
N VAL A 55 16.70 -15.79 -6.48
CA VAL A 55 15.30 -16.18 -6.36
C VAL A 55 14.42 -14.94 -6.15
N GLY A 56 13.13 -15.06 -6.49
CA GLY A 56 12.11 -14.04 -6.26
C GLY A 56 11.13 -14.45 -5.18
N SER A 57 10.64 -13.51 -4.38
CA SER A 57 9.63 -13.76 -3.36
C SER A 57 8.24 -14.01 -3.94
N ASP A 58 8.03 -13.72 -5.22
CA ASP A 58 6.84 -14.03 -6.01
C ASP A 58 6.75 -15.51 -6.41
N GLN A 59 7.84 -16.28 -6.24
CA GLN A 59 7.95 -17.71 -6.58
C GLN A 59 8.68 -18.49 -5.49
N TYR A 60 8.38 -18.18 -4.22
CA TYR A 60 9.04 -18.74 -3.03
C TYR A 60 8.75 -20.23 -2.82
N ASP A 61 7.62 -20.71 -3.33
CA ASP A 61 7.19 -22.10 -3.35
C ASP A 61 8.13 -23.00 -4.14
N ASN A 62 8.84 -22.48 -5.14
CA ASN A 62 9.86 -23.26 -5.86
C ASN A 62 11.11 -23.57 -5.02
N LEU A 63 11.20 -23.05 -3.79
CA LEU A 63 12.32 -23.27 -2.87
C LEU A 63 12.07 -24.42 -1.88
N VAL A 64 10.91 -25.08 -1.95
CA VAL A 64 10.58 -26.28 -1.17
C VAL A 64 11.69 -27.33 -1.33
N GLY A 65 12.28 -27.76 -0.21
CA GLY A 65 13.27 -28.84 -0.17
C GLY A 65 14.71 -28.43 -0.47
N SER A 66 14.98 -27.15 -0.73
CA SER A 66 16.35 -26.64 -0.78
C SER A 66 16.86 -26.48 0.66
N GLY A 67 17.92 -27.20 1.03
CA GLY A 67 18.57 -27.08 2.34
C GLY A 67 19.27 -25.72 2.48
N VAL A 68 18.49 -24.65 2.68
CA VAL A 68 19.00 -23.27 2.73
C VAL A 68 19.84 -23.09 4.00
N ALA A 69 21.12 -22.76 3.82
CA ALA A 69 22.04 -22.39 4.90
C ALA A 69 22.09 -20.87 5.16
N GLY A 70 21.65 -20.05 4.19
CA GLY A 70 21.62 -18.61 4.32
C GLY A 70 20.72 -17.94 3.28
N VAL A 71 20.06 -16.84 3.65
CA VAL A 71 19.24 -16.05 2.72
C VAL A 71 19.44 -14.54 2.92
N THR A 72 19.55 -13.82 1.82
CA THR A 72 19.51 -12.34 1.83
C THR A 72 18.25 -11.88 1.10
N PHE A 73 17.37 -11.18 1.80
CA PHE A 73 16.25 -10.43 1.22
C PHE A 73 16.73 -9.03 0.89
N SER A 74 16.59 -8.64 -0.38
CA SER A 74 16.77 -7.27 -0.86
C SER A 74 15.40 -6.68 -1.17
N GLU A 75 15.15 -5.45 -0.75
CA GLU A 75 13.83 -4.79 -0.81
C GLU A 75 12.75 -5.54 -0.01
N PHE A 76 13.08 -5.97 1.22
CA PHE A 76 12.19 -6.81 2.03
C PHE A 76 10.80 -6.19 2.26
N ALA A 77 10.71 -4.86 2.40
CA ALA A 77 9.43 -4.18 2.59
C ALA A 77 8.47 -4.34 1.39
N LEU A 78 8.99 -4.67 0.20
CA LEU A 78 8.21 -4.94 -1.01
C LEU A 78 8.08 -6.45 -1.31
N ALA A 79 8.84 -7.30 -0.61
CA ALA A 79 8.79 -8.75 -0.80
C ALA A 79 7.50 -9.35 -0.22
N ASN A 80 7.07 -10.49 -0.77
CA ASN A 80 5.97 -11.26 -0.22
C ASN A 80 6.38 -11.82 1.17
N PRO A 81 5.71 -11.43 2.26
CA PRO A 81 6.09 -11.85 3.61
C PRO A 81 5.96 -13.37 3.83
N SER A 82 5.10 -14.07 3.07
CA SER A 82 4.96 -15.53 3.14
C SER A 82 6.26 -16.25 2.76
N ALA A 83 7.11 -15.65 1.92
CA ALA A 83 8.41 -16.21 1.58
C ALA A 83 9.30 -16.38 2.82
N TRP A 84 9.26 -15.43 3.77
CA TRP A 84 9.98 -15.57 5.03
C TRP A 84 9.38 -16.64 5.93
N GLY A 85 8.05 -16.67 6.05
CA GLY A 85 7.35 -17.73 6.81
C GLY A 85 7.70 -19.13 6.32
N TYR A 86 7.95 -19.27 5.01
CA TYR A 86 8.34 -20.52 4.37
C TYR A 86 9.82 -20.89 4.56
N ILE A 87 10.74 -19.92 4.45
CA ILE A 87 12.19 -20.16 4.55
C ILE A 87 12.68 -20.27 6.00
N ARG A 88 12.02 -19.58 6.94
CA ARG A 88 12.42 -19.50 8.35
C ARG A 88 12.63 -20.88 9.01
N PRO A 89 11.74 -21.88 8.85
CA PRO A 89 11.91 -23.20 9.47
C PRO A 89 13.12 -23.95 8.90
N MET A 90 13.38 -23.84 7.60
CA MET A 90 14.53 -24.49 6.94
C MET A 90 15.85 -23.95 7.47
N LEU A 91 15.94 -22.63 7.70
CA LEU A 91 17.11 -22.03 8.31
C LEU A 91 17.29 -22.45 9.77
N GLU A 92 16.20 -22.61 10.53
CA GLU A 92 16.30 -23.09 11.93
C GLU A 92 16.84 -24.52 12.00
N GLU A 93 16.41 -25.40 11.09
CA GLU A 93 16.90 -26.77 11.01
C GLU A 93 18.39 -26.84 10.64
N ASN A 94 18.87 -25.89 9.81
CA ASN A 94 20.23 -25.88 9.27
C ASN A 94 21.22 -25.00 10.05
N ASP A 95 20.85 -24.48 11.23
CA ASP A 95 21.62 -23.46 11.96
C ASP A 95 22.04 -22.28 11.04
N GLY A 96 21.14 -21.90 10.13
CA GLY A 96 21.37 -20.92 9.07
C GLY A 96 21.19 -19.47 9.51
N TRP A 97 21.44 -18.54 8.58
CA TRP A 97 21.32 -17.10 8.82
C TRP A 97 20.42 -16.41 7.80
N ALA A 98 19.93 -15.22 8.16
CA ALA A 98 19.15 -14.37 7.27
C ALA A 98 19.59 -12.90 7.38
N THR A 99 19.50 -12.18 6.27
CA THR A 99 19.69 -10.72 6.23
C THR A 99 18.54 -10.07 5.47
N PHE A 100 18.04 -8.95 5.98
CA PHE A 100 16.92 -8.21 5.40
C PHE A 100 17.36 -6.77 5.13
N ILE A 101 17.53 -6.43 3.86
CA ILE A 101 17.96 -5.10 3.41
C ILE A 101 16.75 -4.46 2.72
N THR A 102 16.38 -3.24 3.13
CA THR A 102 15.21 -2.54 2.59
C THR A 102 15.26 -1.07 2.95
N THR A 103 14.54 -0.25 2.18
CA THR A 103 14.07 1.05 2.66
C THR A 103 12.65 0.91 3.25
N PRO A 104 12.24 1.79 4.17
CA PRO A 104 10.86 1.79 4.70
C PRO A 104 9.82 1.96 3.60
N ARG A 105 8.68 1.28 3.75
CA ARG A 105 7.50 1.42 2.88
C ARG A 105 6.24 1.49 3.74
N GLY A 106 6.21 2.50 4.59
CA GLY A 106 5.19 2.64 5.63
C GLY A 106 5.26 1.57 6.73
N ARG A 107 4.14 1.40 7.43
CA ARG A 107 4.02 0.52 8.60
C ARG A 107 3.61 -0.90 8.18
N ASN A 108 4.54 -1.64 7.60
CA ASN A 108 4.31 -3.01 7.11
C ASN A 108 5.17 -4.07 7.85
N HIS A 109 5.28 -5.27 7.26
CA HIS A 109 6.02 -6.39 7.84
C HIS A 109 7.53 -6.11 8.05
N ALA A 110 8.15 -5.22 7.27
CA ALA A 110 9.53 -4.82 7.50
C ALA A 110 9.68 -4.01 8.80
N LEU A 111 8.74 -3.09 9.09
CA LEU A 111 8.72 -2.37 10.37
C LEU A 111 8.49 -3.34 11.54
N SER A 112 7.55 -4.27 11.39
CA SER A 112 7.29 -5.29 12.41
C SER A 112 8.53 -6.15 12.69
N MET A 113 9.24 -6.57 11.64
CA MET A 113 10.47 -7.35 11.78
C MET A 113 11.61 -6.53 12.40
N TYR A 114 11.78 -5.26 12.00
CA TYR A 114 12.76 -4.36 12.59
C TYR A 114 12.52 -4.15 14.09
N ASN A 115 11.29 -3.86 14.50
CA ASN A 115 10.96 -3.68 15.92
C ASN A 115 11.22 -4.95 16.74
N MET A 116 10.87 -6.12 16.21
CA MET A 116 11.20 -7.40 16.85
C MET A 116 12.71 -7.61 16.98
N ALA A 117 13.45 -7.36 15.90
CA ALA A 117 14.90 -7.57 15.85
C ALA A 117 15.66 -6.63 16.79
N LYS A 118 15.22 -5.37 16.90
CA LYS A 118 15.82 -4.35 17.77
C LYS A 118 15.84 -4.77 19.25
N ASP A 119 14.79 -5.43 19.71
CA ASP A 119 14.63 -5.83 21.11
C ASP A 119 15.04 -7.30 21.35
N ASN A 120 15.63 -7.97 20.35
CA ASN A 120 15.96 -9.39 20.40
C ASN A 120 17.48 -9.62 20.30
N PRO A 121 18.14 -10.19 21.33
CA PRO A 121 19.59 -10.38 21.34
C PRO A 121 20.10 -11.40 20.32
N LYS A 122 19.21 -12.19 19.69
CA LYS A 122 19.57 -13.09 18.58
C LYS A 122 19.66 -12.36 17.23
N TRP A 123 19.28 -11.09 17.17
CA TRP A 123 19.20 -10.33 15.95
C TRP A 123 20.11 -9.11 16.01
N PHE A 124 20.59 -8.72 14.82
CA PHE A 124 21.17 -7.42 14.59
C PHE A 124 20.14 -6.57 13.83
N ALA A 125 19.92 -5.33 14.28
CA ALA A 125 19.01 -4.38 13.66
C ALA A 125 19.64 -2.99 13.65
N GLU A 126 19.62 -2.33 12.50
CA GLU A 126 20.18 -1.00 12.31
C GLU A 126 19.29 -0.21 11.34
N ILE A 127 19.21 1.10 11.55
CA ILE A 127 18.75 2.08 10.55
C ILE A 127 19.96 2.95 10.24
N SER A 128 20.34 3.01 8.97
CA SER A 128 21.49 3.81 8.49
C SER A 128 20.97 4.83 7.48
N ASN A 129 20.78 6.08 7.91
CA ASN A 129 20.28 7.12 7.01
C ASN A 129 21.40 7.73 6.15
N ILE A 130 21.05 8.66 5.26
CA ILE A 130 22.00 9.28 4.35
C ILE A 130 23.13 10.05 5.06
N HIS A 131 22.86 10.64 6.22
CA HIS A 131 23.85 11.36 7.02
C HIS A 131 24.76 10.40 7.79
N ASP A 132 24.27 9.21 8.17
CA ASP A 132 25.09 8.19 8.83
C ASP A 132 26.04 7.49 7.84
N THR A 133 25.56 7.23 6.61
CA THR A 133 26.30 6.46 5.59
C THR A 133 27.33 7.31 4.85
N GLY A 134 27.14 8.62 4.76
CA GLY A 134 28.01 9.53 4.00
C GLY A 134 28.03 9.21 2.50
N ALA A 135 27.00 8.53 1.98
CA ALA A 135 26.95 8.11 0.58
C ALA A 135 26.79 9.28 -0.40
N LEU A 136 26.30 10.43 0.07
CA LEU A 136 26.13 11.67 -0.69
C LEU A 136 26.68 12.86 0.09
N THR A 137 27.15 13.87 -0.64
CA THR A 137 27.51 15.18 -0.09
C THR A 137 26.27 15.97 0.34
N GLU A 138 26.43 16.92 1.26
CA GLU A 138 25.32 17.80 1.70
C GLU A 138 24.69 18.55 0.52
N GLU A 139 25.48 18.96 -0.48
CA GLU A 139 24.96 19.59 -1.69
C GLU A 139 24.09 18.63 -2.52
N GLN A 140 24.48 17.36 -2.65
CA GLN A 140 23.69 16.35 -3.37
C GLN A 140 22.40 15.99 -2.63
N ILE A 141 22.45 15.92 -1.29
CA ILE A 141 21.29 15.70 -0.42
C ILE A 141 20.29 16.85 -0.59
N ALA A 142 20.77 18.10 -0.51
CA ALA A 142 19.94 19.29 -0.67
C ALA A 142 19.32 19.38 -2.08
N GLU A 143 20.06 19.03 -3.12
CA GLU A 143 19.54 19.02 -4.49
C GLU A 143 18.47 17.94 -4.69
N SER A 144 18.69 16.74 -4.13
CA SER A 144 17.72 15.66 -4.17
C SER A 144 16.41 16.04 -3.47
N LEU A 145 16.47 16.70 -2.30
CA LEU A 145 15.27 17.20 -1.64
C LEU A 145 14.51 18.23 -2.51
N LYS A 146 15.22 19.17 -3.14
CA LYS A 146 14.60 20.14 -4.05
C LYS A 146 13.92 19.46 -5.23
N GLU A 147 14.55 18.43 -5.82
CA GLU A 147 13.98 17.68 -6.93
C GLU A 147 12.68 16.97 -6.52
N TYR A 148 12.69 16.29 -5.37
CA TYR A 148 11.51 15.62 -4.82
C TYR A 148 10.36 16.60 -4.56
N VAL A 149 10.64 17.77 -3.96
CA VAL A 149 9.64 18.82 -3.73
C VAL A 149 9.12 19.41 -5.03
N ALA A 150 9.98 19.62 -6.02
CA ALA A 150 9.58 20.15 -7.33
C ALA A 150 8.68 19.16 -8.10
N MET A 151 8.95 17.85 -8.01
CA MET A 151 8.18 16.82 -8.71
C MET A 151 6.85 16.49 -8.04
N TYR A 152 6.84 16.43 -6.70
CA TYR A 152 5.70 15.87 -5.95
C TYR A 152 4.96 16.91 -5.10
N GLY A 153 5.44 18.15 -5.05
CA GLY A 153 4.97 19.17 -4.11
C GLY A 153 5.64 19.05 -2.74
N GLU A 154 5.50 20.08 -1.92
CA GLU A 154 6.20 20.21 -0.62
C GLU A 154 5.94 19.03 0.31
N ASP A 155 4.68 18.74 0.62
CA ASP A 155 4.30 17.69 1.58
C ASP A 155 4.73 16.28 1.10
N VAL A 156 4.42 15.93 -0.15
CA VAL A 156 4.68 14.57 -0.68
C VAL A 156 6.16 14.39 -1.02
N GLY A 157 6.80 15.42 -1.55
CA GLY A 157 8.24 15.42 -1.84
C GLY A 157 9.06 15.24 -0.57
N GLN A 158 8.75 16.00 0.49
CA GLN A 158 9.43 15.84 1.78
C GLN A 158 9.21 14.45 2.37
N SER A 159 7.98 13.92 2.31
CA SER A 159 7.69 12.57 2.81
C SER A 159 8.49 11.49 2.09
N GLN A 160 8.50 11.52 0.75
CA GLN A 160 9.27 10.56 -0.04
C GLN A 160 10.77 10.70 0.21
N PHE A 161 11.28 11.92 0.34
CA PHE A 161 12.68 12.14 0.69
C PHE A 161 13.00 11.55 2.08
N ASN A 162 12.15 11.79 3.08
CA ASN A 162 12.34 11.23 4.42
C ASN A 162 12.32 9.68 4.40
N GLN A 163 11.49 9.08 3.56
CA GLN A 163 11.45 7.63 3.40
C GLN A 163 12.73 7.07 2.76
N GLU A 164 13.15 7.61 1.61
CA GLU A 164 14.28 7.06 0.84
C GLU A 164 15.65 7.43 1.45
N TYR A 165 15.81 8.66 1.94
CA TYR A 165 17.09 9.19 2.41
C TYR A 165 17.24 9.16 3.93
N LEU A 166 16.17 9.42 4.68
CA LEU A 166 16.22 9.45 6.15
C LEU A 166 15.78 8.14 6.80
N CYS A 167 15.34 7.16 6.00
CA CYS A 167 14.81 5.88 6.47
C CYS A 167 13.70 6.03 7.53
N ASP A 168 12.82 7.04 7.36
CA ASP A 168 11.71 7.28 8.27
C ASP A 168 10.52 6.35 7.96
N PHE A 169 10.18 5.47 8.90
CA PHE A 169 9.00 4.60 8.83
C PHE A 169 7.66 5.33 9.01
N ASN A 170 7.69 6.57 9.49
CA ASN A 170 6.51 7.42 9.67
C ASN A 170 6.33 8.43 8.53
N ALA A 171 7.26 8.50 7.57
CA ALA A 171 7.03 9.19 6.30
C ALA A 171 5.69 8.69 5.74
N ALA A 172 4.75 9.62 5.57
CA ALA A 172 3.38 9.32 5.22
C ALA A 172 3.34 8.41 3.99
N ILE A 173 2.64 7.28 4.13
CA ILE A 173 2.39 6.35 3.02
C ILE A 173 1.81 7.16 1.86
N LEU A 174 2.50 7.13 0.73
CA LEU A 174 2.03 7.68 -0.53
C LEU A 174 0.61 7.16 -0.79
N GLY A 175 -0.38 8.04 -0.74
CA GLY A 175 -1.80 7.69 -0.91
C GLY A 175 -2.71 8.09 0.24
N ALA A 176 -2.18 8.40 1.43
CA ALA A 176 -2.97 8.98 2.51
C ALA A 176 -3.06 10.51 2.34
N PHE A 177 -3.78 10.95 1.30
CA PHE A 177 -4.07 12.39 1.03
C PHE A 177 -4.64 13.12 2.25
N TYR A 178 -5.23 12.37 3.20
CA TYR A 178 -5.82 12.87 4.42
C TYR A 178 -5.09 12.45 5.69
N ALA A 179 -3.81 12.02 5.64
CA ALA A 179 -3.10 11.53 6.82
C ALA A 179 -3.05 12.57 7.96
N ARG A 180 -2.76 13.83 7.62
CA ARG A 180 -2.70 14.95 8.56
C ARG A 180 -4.09 15.25 9.13
N GLU A 181 -5.10 15.25 8.29
CA GLU A 181 -6.50 15.50 8.63
C GLU A 181 -7.07 14.37 9.51
N MET A 182 -6.76 13.11 9.20
CA MET A 182 -7.13 11.95 10.02
C MET A 182 -6.43 11.94 11.38
N LEU A 183 -5.17 12.39 11.43
CA LEU A 183 -4.46 12.57 12.70
C LEU A 183 -5.10 13.70 13.54
N ALA A 184 -5.49 14.81 12.91
CA ALA A 184 -6.23 15.88 13.58
C ALA A 184 -7.58 15.39 14.11
N ILE A 185 -8.37 14.67 13.31
CA ILE A 185 -9.65 14.07 13.72
C ILE A 185 -9.47 13.15 14.94
N ARG A 186 -8.40 12.35 14.98
CA ARG A 186 -8.07 11.50 16.14
C ARG A 186 -7.67 12.31 17.37
N ASN A 187 -6.76 13.27 17.23
CA ASN A 187 -6.27 14.09 18.34
C ASN A 187 -7.37 14.99 18.94
N GLU A 188 -8.30 15.46 18.12
CA GLU A 188 -9.45 16.27 18.51
C GLU A 188 -10.59 15.43 19.12
N GLY A 189 -10.44 14.09 19.20
CA GLY A 189 -11.46 13.20 19.76
C GLY A 189 -12.74 13.15 18.92
N ARG A 190 -12.62 13.28 17.60
CA ARG A 190 -13.76 13.35 16.67
C ARG A 190 -14.16 12.01 16.07
N ILE A 191 -13.42 10.94 16.41
CA ILE A 191 -13.83 9.56 16.21
C ILE A 191 -14.51 9.12 17.50
N ASP A 192 -15.81 8.91 17.44
CA ASP A 192 -16.64 8.55 18.58
C ASP A 192 -17.51 7.34 18.21
N PRO A 193 -17.16 6.13 18.65
CA PRO A 193 -17.91 4.91 18.32
C PRO A 193 -19.31 4.88 18.92
N THR A 194 -19.68 5.88 19.74
CA THR A 194 -21.02 6.05 20.31
C THR A 194 -21.87 7.07 19.54
N LEU A 195 -21.37 7.59 18.42
CA LEU A 195 -22.08 8.56 17.60
C LEU A 195 -23.31 7.91 16.93
N GLU A 196 -24.49 8.29 17.40
CA GLU A 196 -25.77 7.88 16.80
C GLU A 196 -26.33 8.96 15.88
N ALA A 197 -27.14 8.54 14.91
CA ALA A 197 -27.87 9.45 14.03
C ALA A 197 -28.94 10.23 14.82
N LEU A 198 -29.13 11.51 14.51
CA LEU A 198 -30.23 12.29 15.05
C LEU A 198 -31.56 11.85 14.40
N PRO A 199 -32.60 11.51 15.19
CA PRO A 199 -33.81 10.86 14.69
C PRO A 199 -34.73 11.79 13.89
N ASP A 200 -34.57 13.11 14.00
CA ASP A 200 -35.37 14.13 13.34
C ASP A 200 -34.84 14.53 11.96
N ARG A 201 -33.75 13.92 11.50
CA ARG A 201 -33.04 14.30 10.26
C ARG A 201 -32.78 13.10 9.36
N PRO A 202 -32.84 13.28 8.04
CA PRO A 202 -32.54 12.22 7.10
C PRO A 202 -31.04 11.86 7.14
N VAL A 203 -30.74 10.57 6.97
CA VAL A 203 -29.39 10.07 6.70
C VAL A 203 -29.19 10.02 5.19
N HIS A 204 -28.26 10.82 4.71
CA HIS A 204 -27.86 10.87 3.31
C HIS A 204 -26.80 9.82 3.02
N ARG A 205 -26.63 9.50 1.73
CA ARG A 205 -25.64 8.54 1.25
C ARG A 205 -24.76 9.18 0.20
N ALA A 206 -23.45 9.06 0.32
CA ALA A 206 -22.51 9.41 -0.73
C ALA A 206 -21.98 8.13 -1.37
N TRP A 207 -22.12 8.03 -2.68
CA TRP A 207 -21.72 6.85 -3.45
C TRP A 207 -20.44 7.15 -4.22
N ASP A 208 -19.51 6.21 -4.19
CA ASP A 208 -18.38 6.13 -5.11
C ASP A 208 -18.54 4.84 -5.92
N ILE A 209 -18.85 4.97 -7.21
CA ILE A 209 -19.30 3.84 -8.03
C ILE A 209 -18.16 3.34 -8.92
N GLY A 210 -17.51 2.28 -8.49
CA GLY A 210 -16.54 1.53 -9.30
C GLY A 210 -17.22 0.63 -10.34
N VAL A 211 -16.88 0.81 -11.62
CA VAL A 211 -17.32 -0.12 -12.70
C VAL A 211 -16.38 -1.33 -12.81
N ARG A 212 -15.10 -1.14 -12.49
CA ARG A 212 -14.04 -2.15 -12.47
C ARG A 212 -13.38 -2.32 -11.09
N ASP A 213 -13.76 -1.45 -10.17
CA ASP A 213 -13.24 -1.33 -8.80
C ASP A 213 -14.42 -1.45 -7.82
N ASP A 214 -14.14 -1.41 -6.53
CA ASP A 214 -15.14 -1.46 -5.46
C ASP A 214 -16.13 -0.29 -5.57
N THR A 215 -17.42 -0.53 -5.30
CA THR A 215 -18.39 0.53 -5.05
C THR A 215 -18.52 0.74 -3.56
N SER A 216 -18.37 1.99 -3.12
CA SER A 216 -18.40 2.38 -1.72
C SER A 216 -19.58 3.31 -1.43
N ILE A 217 -20.20 3.14 -0.27
CA ILE A 217 -21.31 3.96 0.22
C ILE A 217 -20.97 4.47 1.61
N TRP A 218 -21.16 5.77 1.83
CA TRP A 218 -20.98 6.43 3.12
C TRP A 218 -22.29 7.03 3.60
N TRP A 219 -22.73 6.68 4.79
CA TRP A 219 -23.92 7.23 5.43
C TRP A 219 -23.55 8.43 6.27
N PHE A 220 -24.27 9.55 6.10
CA PHE A 220 -23.96 10.78 6.81
C PHE A 220 -25.17 11.67 7.09
N GLN A 221 -25.04 12.50 8.12
CA GLN A 221 -25.97 13.62 8.41
C GLN A 221 -25.22 14.95 8.35
N VAL A 222 -25.92 16.00 7.95
CA VAL A 222 -25.44 17.37 8.10
C VAL A 222 -26.13 17.98 9.32
N VAL A 223 -25.37 18.25 10.37
CA VAL A 223 -25.85 18.78 11.65
C VAL A 223 -25.22 20.14 11.88
N GLY A 224 -25.98 21.20 11.62
CA GLY A 224 -25.47 22.57 11.62
C GLY A 224 -24.36 22.74 10.58
N GLY A 225 -23.14 23.11 11.04
CA GLY A 225 -21.95 23.22 10.19
C GLY A 225 -21.08 21.96 10.13
N GLN A 226 -21.53 20.84 10.72
CA GLN A 226 -20.76 19.60 10.82
C GLN A 226 -21.38 18.48 9.99
N VAL A 227 -20.54 17.55 9.56
CA VAL A 227 -20.96 16.31 8.91
C VAL A 227 -20.75 15.15 9.87
N PHE A 228 -21.78 14.39 10.19
CA PHE A 228 -21.65 13.18 10.98
C PHE A 228 -21.57 12.01 10.01
N ILE A 229 -20.44 11.31 9.98
CA ILE A 229 -20.26 10.07 9.24
C ILE A 229 -20.68 8.94 10.18
N LEU A 230 -21.67 8.15 9.76
CA LEU A 230 -22.35 7.18 10.61
C LEU A 230 -21.98 5.73 10.29
N ASP A 231 -21.76 5.42 9.01
CA ASP A 231 -21.40 4.08 8.55
C ASP A 231 -20.73 4.14 7.17
N CYS A 232 -20.01 3.08 6.81
CA CYS A 232 -19.50 2.88 5.47
C CYS A 232 -19.60 1.41 5.05
N TYR A 233 -19.82 1.21 3.75
CA TYR A 233 -19.91 -0.12 3.15
C TYR A 233 -19.18 -0.11 1.81
N SER A 234 -18.40 -1.15 1.53
CA SER A 234 -17.67 -1.27 0.27
C SER A 234 -17.60 -2.73 -0.17
N THR A 235 -17.88 -2.99 -1.45
CA THR A 235 -17.77 -4.32 -2.06
C THR A 235 -17.59 -4.19 -3.57
N ASN A 236 -17.23 -5.28 -4.25
CA ASN A 236 -17.10 -5.35 -5.71
C ASN A 236 -17.89 -6.51 -6.32
N GLY A 237 -18.07 -6.45 -7.64
CA GLY A 237 -18.64 -7.56 -8.42
C GLY A 237 -20.13 -7.83 -8.23
N VAL A 238 -20.85 -7.01 -7.46
CA VAL A 238 -22.30 -7.14 -7.20
C VAL A 238 -23.11 -6.03 -7.88
N GLY A 239 -24.40 -6.30 -8.12
CA GLY A 239 -25.33 -5.38 -8.77
C GLY A 239 -25.93 -4.32 -7.84
N ILE A 240 -26.69 -3.38 -8.43
CA ILE A 240 -27.38 -2.29 -7.71
C ILE A 240 -28.43 -2.82 -6.72
N ASP A 241 -29.04 -3.97 -7.02
CA ASP A 241 -29.99 -4.69 -6.17
C ASP A 241 -29.39 -5.00 -4.79
N HIS A 242 -28.17 -5.54 -4.75
CA HIS A 242 -27.44 -5.81 -3.51
C HIS A 242 -27.25 -4.54 -2.68
N TYR A 243 -26.79 -3.46 -3.30
CA TYR A 243 -26.56 -2.21 -2.57
C TYR A 243 -27.86 -1.57 -2.06
N ALA A 244 -28.97 -1.74 -2.78
CA ALA A 244 -30.28 -1.29 -2.33
C ALA A 244 -30.75 -2.08 -1.10
N GLU A 245 -30.54 -3.40 -1.08
CA GLU A 245 -30.84 -4.26 0.08
C GLU A 245 -30.00 -3.85 1.30
N VAL A 246 -28.68 -3.64 1.13
CA VAL A 246 -27.80 -3.16 2.20
C VAL A 246 -28.29 -1.82 2.76
N CYS A 247 -28.69 -0.91 1.88
CA CYS A 247 -29.23 0.38 2.29
C CYS A 247 -30.53 0.27 3.12
N GLU A 248 -31.45 -0.59 2.68
CA GLU A 248 -32.70 -0.84 3.38
C GLU A 248 -32.45 -1.49 4.74
N GLN A 249 -31.59 -2.50 4.78
CA GLN A 249 -31.19 -3.20 6.01
C GLN A 249 -30.59 -2.23 7.03
N ARG A 250 -29.61 -1.41 6.62
CA ARG A 250 -28.98 -0.42 7.51
C ARG A 250 -29.96 0.61 8.04
N ALA A 251 -30.89 1.07 7.20
CA ALA A 251 -31.91 2.01 7.63
C ALA A 251 -32.88 1.38 8.64
N ALA A 252 -33.27 0.11 8.43
CA ALA A 252 -34.16 -0.62 9.34
C ALA A 252 -33.48 -0.93 10.69
N GLU A 253 -32.24 -1.41 10.67
CA GLU A 253 -31.47 -1.77 11.87
C GLU A 253 -31.26 -0.56 12.79
N ASN A 254 -31.02 0.61 12.21
CA ASN A 254 -30.68 1.82 12.96
C ASN A 254 -31.82 2.84 13.06
N GLY A 255 -33.01 2.53 12.52
CA GLY A 255 -34.17 3.43 12.52
C GLY A 255 -33.94 4.72 11.73
N TRP A 256 -33.10 4.70 10.69
CA TRP A 256 -32.75 5.89 9.93
C TRP A 256 -33.85 6.33 8.96
N ILE A 257 -34.07 7.64 8.89
CA ILE A 257 -34.90 8.24 7.86
C ILE A 257 -34.07 8.35 6.57
N SER A 258 -34.42 7.58 5.53
CA SER A 258 -33.66 7.57 4.27
C SER A 258 -33.69 8.91 3.53
N GLY A 259 -32.52 9.53 3.41
CA GLY A 259 -32.27 10.77 2.69
C GLY A 259 -31.87 10.57 1.22
N THR A 260 -31.15 11.56 0.70
CA THR A 260 -30.67 11.62 -0.69
C THR A 260 -29.45 10.72 -0.93
N ASP A 261 -29.38 10.09 -2.10
CA ASP A 261 -28.22 9.35 -2.61
C ASP A 261 -27.39 10.24 -3.54
N PHE A 262 -26.31 10.83 -3.05
CA PHE A 262 -25.39 11.62 -3.84
C PHE A 262 -24.50 10.71 -4.68
N VAL A 263 -24.65 10.77 -6.00
CA VAL A 263 -23.96 9.89 -6.96
C VAL A 263 -23.08 10.71 -7.93
N PRO A 264 -21.92 10.18 -8.36
CA PRO A 264 -21.01 10.87 -9.27
C PRO A 264 -21.62 10.96 -10.68
N HIS A 265 -21.12 11.89 -11.50
CA HIS A 265 -21.60 12.07 -12.88
C HIS A 265 -21.45 10.82 -13.75
N ASP A 266 -20.46 9.97 -13.47
CA ASP A 266 -20.22 8.71 -14.18
C ASP A 266 -21.35 7.68 -13.99
N ALA A 267 -22.29 7.92 -13.05
CA ALA A 267 -23.52 7.14 -12.90
C ALA A 267 -24.50 7.30 -14.10
N LYS A 268 -24.27 8.27 -15.00
CA LYS A 268 -25.09 8.47 -16.21
C LYS A 268 -24.75 7.51 -17.37
N VAL A 269 -23.69 6.70 -17.28
CA VAL A 269 -23.32 5.78 -18.35
C VAL A 269 -24.37 4.66 -18.47
N LYS A 270 -24.95 4.51 -19.66
CA LYS A 270 -25.92 3.45 -19.98
C LYS A 270 -25.25 2.08 -19.90
N GLU A 271 -25.92 1.10 -19.27
CA GLU A 271 -25.47 -0.29 -19.32
C GLU A 271 -25.67 -0.88 -20.71
N TRP A 272 -24.67 -1.61 -21.20
CA TRP A 272 -24.73 -2.36 -22.45
C TRP A 272 -25.65 -3.58 -22.25
N GLY A 273 -26.94 -3.40 -22.49
CA GLY A 273 -27.92 -4.49 -22.54
C GLY A 273 -29.36 -4.06 -22.23
N THR A 274 -29.56 -3.19 -21.25
CA THR A 274 -30.90 -2.84 -20.73
C THR A 274 -31.42 -1.48 -21.22
N GLY A 275 -30.55 -0.61 -21.74
CA GLY A 275 -30.90 0.72 -22.27
C GLY A 275 -31.23 1.79 -21.22
N ARG A 276 -31.30 1.42 -19.93
CA ARG A 276 -31.53 2.31 -18.79
C ARG A 276 -30.21 2.88 -18.25
N THR A 277 -30.27 4.09 -17.70
CA THR A 277 -29.16 4.70 -16.96
C THR A 277 -29.11 4.14 -15.54
N ARG A 278 -27.94 4.12 -14.89
CA ARG A 278 -27.84 3.60 -13.50
C ARG A 278 -28.73 4.36 -12.52
N VAL A 279 -28.97 5.65 -12.77
CA VAL A 279 -29.92 6.49 -12.02
C VAL A 279 -31.35 5.93 -12.08
N GLU A 280 -31.82 5.53 -13.27
CA GLU A 280 -33.16 4.93 -13.43
C GLU A 280 -33.25 3.57 -12.74
N THR A 281 -32.17 2.78 -12.79
CA THR A 281 -32.10 1.49 -12.07
C THR A 281 -32.17 1.71 -10.56
N MET A 282 -31.40 2.65 -10.01
CA MET A 282 -31.43 3.00 -8.58
C MET A 282 -32.82 3.45 -8.13
N GLN A 283 -33.48 4.31 -8.92
CA GLN A 283 -34.86 4.74 -8.65
C GLN A 283 -35.84 3.56 -8.65
N GLY A 284 -35.64 2.57 -9.53
CA GLY A 284 -36.44 1.35 -9.57
C GLY A 284 -36.36 0.51 -8.28
N PHE A 285 -35.24 0.61 -7.56
CA PHE A 285 -35.04 -0.03 -6.24
C PHE A 285 -35.39 0.88 -5.05
N GLY A 286 -36.08 2.00 -5.28
CA GLY A 286 -36.53 2.90 -4.22
C GLY A 286 -35.44 3.84 -3.66
N LEU A 287 -34.27 3.91 -4.29
CA LEU A 287 -33.21 4.86 -3.95
C LEU A 287 -33.55 6.26 -4.51
N LYS A 288 -32.92 7.30 -3.95
CA LYS A 288 -33.15 8.72 -4.27
C LYS A 288 -31.89 9.37 -4.87
N PRO A 289 -31.40 8.93 -6.06
CA PRO A 289 -30.16 9.43 -6.65
C PRO A 289 -30.24 10.91 -7.05
N GLN A 290 -29.24 11.68 -6.63
CA GLN A 290 -28.99 13.05 -7.01
C GLN A 290 -27.54 13.19 -7.48
N LEU A 291 -27.35 13.69 -8.70
CA LEU A 291 -26.02 13.87 -9.27
C LEU A 291 -25.33 15.09 -8.65
N VAL A 292 -24.13 14.90 -8.13
CA VAL A 292 -23.29 16.00 -7.60
C VAL A 292 -22.59 16.72 -8.75
N PRO A 293 -22.54 18.08 -8.82
CA PRO A 293 -21.86 18.83 -9.88
C PRO A 293 -20.40 18.43 -10.07
N MET A 294 -19.88 18.52 -11.31
CA MET A 294 -18.52 18.13 -11.64
C MET A 294 -17.55 19.14 -11.02
N ALA A 295 -16.96 18.80 -9.88
CA ALA A 295 -15.75 19.47 -9.42
C ALA A 295 -14.62 18.98 -10.32
N GLY A 296 -13.83 19.90 -10.91
CA GLY A 296 -12.64 19.49 -11.66
C GLY A 296 -11.75 18.59 -10.78
N LEU A 297 -11.02 17.66 -11.37
CA LEU A 297 -10.11 16.72 -10.66
C LEU A 297 -9.13 17.41 -9.68
N LEU A 298 -8.88 18.70 -9.88
CA LEU A 298 -8.14 19.58 -8.97
C LEU A 298 -9.03 20.17 -7.87
N ASP A 299 -10.25 20.60 -8.17
CA ASP A 299 -11.16 21.31 -7.25
C ASP A 299 -11.78 20.37 -6.17
N GLY A 300 -11.98 19.08 -6.51
CA GLY A 300 -12.42 18.06 -5.55
C GLY A 300 -11.37 17.70 -4.49
N ARG A 301 -10.08 17.88 -4.79
CA ARG A 301 -8.96 17.60 -3.86
C ARG A 301 -8.69 18.76 -2.90
N TYR A 302 -8.97 20.00 -3.31
CA TYR A 302 -8.74 21.18 -2.47
C TYR A 302 -9.92 21.55 -1.56
N ARG A 303 -11.17 21.17 -1.89
CA ARG A 303 -12.32 21.43 -0.99
C ARG A 303 -12.37 20.54 0.26
N GLY A 304 -11.69 19.39 0.26
CA GLY A 304 -11.51 18.55 1.45
C GLY A 304 -10.35 18.99 2.36
N ALA A 305 -9.49 19.89 1.89
CA ALA A 305 -8.29 20.34 2.61
C ALA A 305 -8.54 21.52 3.57
N GLY A 306 -9.72 22.12 3.54
CA GLY A 306 -10.18 23.06 4.57
C GLY A 306 -10.80 22.28 5.71
N ALA A 307 -10.06 22.08 6.80
CA ALA A 307 -10.48 21.48 8.07
C ALA A 307 -11.77 20.66 7.98
N ILE A 308 -11.67 19.38 7.58
CA ILE A 308 -12.83 18.47 7.43
C ILE A 308 -13.73 18.65 8.66
N PRO A 309 -14.94 19.25 8.56
CA PRO A 309 -15.80 19.49 9.72
C PRO A 309 -16.63 18.24 10.05
N ALA A 310 -16.03 17.04 9.94
CA ALA A 310 -16.68 15.77 10.19
C ALA A 310 -16.50 15.23 11.63
N ARG A 311 -17.56 14.69 12.23
CA ARG A 311 -17.46 13.70 13.32
C ARG A 311 -17.68 12.32 12.71
N VAL A 312 -16.96 11.32 13.20
CA VAL A 312 -16.96 9.96 12.63
C VAL A 312 -17.37 8.97 13.71
N GLY A 313 -18.42 8.20 13.43
CA GLY A 313 -18.85 7.04 14.20
C GLY A 313 -17.99 5.81 13.93
#